data_AF-A0A7S0MGR5-F1
#
_entry.id   AF-A0A7S0MGR5-F1
#
_cell.length_a   1.000
_cell.length_b   1.000
_cell.length_c   1.000
_cell.angle_alpha   90.00
_cell.angle_beta   90.00
_cell.angle_gamma   90.00
#
_symmetry.space_group_name_H-M   'P 1'
#
loop_
_entity.id
_entity.type
_entity.pdbx_description
1 polymer ?
#
loop_
_entity_poly.entity_id
_entity_poly.type
_entity_poly.pdbx_seq_one_letter_code
_entity_poly.pdbx_strand_id
1 'polypeptide(L)'
;SMVQDGIVAVLGSTITDPKHPIMAQDGLIFSVADEEWTFREKAYVILHKPTGYECSHRPMSHPSVFELLPPQLQVRGVQCVGRLDADTSGLLLLTDDGQ
;
A
#
# COMPACT_ATOMS: atom_id res chain seq x y z
N SER A 1 -15.12 7.12 15.86
CA SER A 1 -14.02 7.06 14.87
C SER A 1 -12.82 6.59 15.64
N MET A 2 -12.01 5.68 15.10
CA MET A 2 -10.92 5.05 15.85
C MET A 2 -10.03 6.05 16.59
N VAL A 3 -9.83 7.25 16.03
CA VAL A 3 -9.13 8.36 16.69
C VAL A 3 -9.89 8.85 17.94
N GLN A 4 -11.16 9.25 17.82
CA GLN A 4 -11.98 9.71 18.95
C GLN A 4 -12.14 8.66 20.05
N ASP A 5 -12.08 7.38 19.67
CA ASP A 5 -12.21 6.24 20.57
C ASP A 5 -10.89 5.96 21.34
N GLY A 6 -9.82 6.73 21.08
CA GLY A 6 -8.53 6.61 21.78
C GLY A 6 -7.69 5.42 21.35
N ILE A 7 -7.99 4.84 20.19
CA ILE A 7 -7.38 3.60 19.68
C ILE A 7 -6.12 3.89 18.83
N VAL A 8 -5.88 5.16 18.49
CA VAL A 8 -4.77 5.60 17.66
C VAL A 8 -3.72 6.31 18.52
N ALA A 9 -2.44 5.94 18.37
CA ALA A 9 -1.32 6.67 18.94
C ALA A 9 -0.29 7.04 17.87
N VAL A 10 0.37 8.18 18.03
CA VAL A 10 1.42 8.66 17.14
C VAL A 10 2.64 8.95 18.00
N LEU A 11 3.79 8.35 17.65
CA LEU A 11 5.03 8.47 18.45
C LEU A 11 4.81 8.15 19.95
N GLY A 12 3.98 7.15 20.25
CA GLY A 12 3.64 6.73 21.61
C GLY A 12 2.63 7.60 22.36
N SER A 13 2.09 8.67 21.74
CA SER A 13 1.06 9.52 22.33
C SER A 13 -0.31 9.24 21.73
N THR A 14 -1.30 8.90 22.56
CA THR A 14 -2.69 8.68 22.12
C THR A 14 -3.29 9.97 21.55
N ILE A 15 -3.86 9.88 20.35
CA ILE A 15 -4.51 11.00 19.65
C ILE A 15 -6.02 10.77 19.69
N THR A 16 -6.77 11.74 20.21
CA THR A 16 -8.24 11.69 20.32
C THR A 16 -8.98 12.72 19.47
N ASP A 17 -8.27 13.73 18.94
CA ASP A 17 -8.80 14.70 17.99
C ASP A 17 -8.44 14.28 16.55
N PRO A 18 -9.41 13.91 15.69
CA PRO A 18 -9.18 13.60 14.28
C PRO A 18 -8.56 14.75 13.47
N LYS A 19 -8.62 15.98 13.98
CA LYS A 19 -8.05 17.18 13.35
C LYS A 19 -6.70 17.57 13.94
N HIS A 20 -6.15 16.77 14.87
CA HIS A 20 -4.85 17.02 15.45
C HIS A 20 -3.80 17.12 14.33
N PRO A 21 -3.05 18.23 14.22
CA PRO A 21 -2.07 18.38 13.16
C PRO A 21 -0.92 17.40 13.36
N ILE A 22 -0.63 16.59 12.35
CA ILE A 22 0.48 15.65 12.34
C ILE A 22 1.40 16.06 11.19
N MET A 23 2.69 16.23 11.49
CA MET A 23 3.72 16.37 10.47
C MET A 23 3.98 14.99 9.87
N ALA A 24 3.29 14.68 8.79
CA ALA A 24 3.49 13.44 8.06
C ALA A 24 4.87 13.46 7.39
N GLN A 25 5.72 12.52 7.76
CA GLN A 25 7.05 12.34 7.20
C GLN A 25 7.34 10.85 7.08
N ASP A 26 8.12 10.49 6.06
CA ASP A 26 8.55 9.10 5.88
C ASP A 26 9.20 8.55 7.14
N GLY A 27 8.76 7.35 7.53
CA GLY A 27 9.24 6.69 8.75
C GLY A 27 8.51 7.12 10.03
N LEU A 28 7.51 8.01 9.97
CA LEU A 28 6.64 8.27 11.11
C LEU A 28 5.97 6.97 11.57
N ILE A 29 6.10 6.65 12.85
CA ILE A 29 5.47 5.47 13.46
C ILE A 29 4.18 5.91 14.15
N PHE A 30 3.10 5.19 13.86
CA PHE A 30 1.82 5.31 14.54
C PHE A 30 1.29 3.91 14.87
N SER A 31 0.36 3.80 15.80
CA SER A 31 -0.31 2.54 16.10
C SER A 31 -1.82 2.68 16.05
N VAL A 32 -2.47 1.57 15.70
CA VAL A 32 -3.92 1.42 15.70
C VAL A 32 -4.23 0.14 16.44
N ALA A 33 -4.97 0.23 17.56
CA ALA A 33 -5.24 -0.92 18.43
C ALA A 33 -3.96 -1.67 18.83
N ASP A 34 -2.93 -0.92 19.23
CA ASP A 34 -1.60 -1.41 19.63
C ASP A 34 -0.77 -2.09 18.53
N GLU A 35 -1.28 -2.20 17.30
CA GLU A 35 -0.49 -2.62 16.15
C GLU A 35 0.29 -1.42 15.59
N GLU A 36 1.62 -1.54 15.48
CA GLU A 36 2.48 -0.48 14.94
C GLU A 36 2.53 -0.49 13.41
N TRP A 37 2.50 0.72 12.85
CA TRP A 37 2.53 0.99 11.42
C TRP A 37 3.57 2.06 11.12
N THR A 38 4.30 1.87 10.02
CA THR A 38 5.21 2.89 9.49
C THR A 38 4.53 3.63 8.35
N PHE A 39 4.40 4.95 8.50
CA PHE A 39 3.95 5.80 7.41
C PHE A 39 4.98 5.86 6.29
N ARG A 40 4.48 5.75 5.07
CA ARG A 40 5.23 5.96 3.82
C ARG A 40 4.43 6.91 2.96
N GLU A 41 5.04 8.02 2.56
CA GLU A 41 4.44 8.99 1.65
C GLU A 41 4.26 8.39 0.25
N LYS A 42 5.21 7.56 -0.18
CA LYS A 42 5.18 6.82 -1.45
C LYS A 42 5.39 5.34 -1.24
N ALA A 43 4.78 4.52 -2.09
CA ALA A 43 4.98 3.08 -2.10
C ALA A 43 5.73 2.66 -3.37
N TYR A 44 6.86 1.99 -3.21
CA TYR A 44 7.57 1.31 -4.29
C TYR A 44 7.67 -0.17 -3.94
N VAL A 45 7.11 -1.02 -4.80
CA VAL A 45 6.96 -2.46 -4.56
C VAL A 45 7.66 -3.22 -5.67
N ILE A 46 8.62 -4.06 -5.32
CA ILE A 46 9.21 -5.01 -6.25
C ILE A 46 8.44 -6.33 -6.13
N LEU A 47 7.81 -6.75 -7.21
CA LEU A 47 7.14 -8.03 -7.32
C LEU A 47 7.92 -8.91 -8.29
N HIS A 48 8.33 -10.10 -7.85
CA HIS A 48 8.67 -11.16 -8.79
C HIS A 48 7.36 -11.74 -9.31
N LYS A 49 6.88 -11.21 -10.44
CA LYS A 49 5.63 -11.61 -11.08
C LYS A 49 5.70 -13.09 -11.49
N PRO A 50 4.78 -13.94 -11.04
CA PRO A 50 4.62 -15.30 -11.58
C PRO A 50 3.96 -15.29 -12.97
N THR A 51 4.10 -16.37 -13.72
CA THR A 51 3.31 -16.59 -14.94
C THR A 51 1.83 -16.82 -14.60
N GLY A 52 0.94 -16.59 -15.56
CA GLY A 52 -0.50 -16.75 -15.40
C GLY A 52 -1.23 -15.56 -14.77
N TYR A 53 -0.63 -14.37 -14.77
CA TYR A 53 -1.22 -13.13 -14.22
C TYR A 53 -1.08 -11.95 -15.17
N GLU A 54 -2.11 -11.10 -15.24
CA GLU A 54 -2.14 -9.88 -16.06
C GLU A 54 -1.75 -8.62 -15.27
N CYS A 55 -0.92 -7.76 -15.88
CA CYS A 55 -0.61 -6.42 -15.38
C CYS A 55 -1.76 -5.43 -15.67
N SER A 56 -2.97 -5.71 -15.16
CA SER A 56 -4.18 -4.90 -15.40
C SER A 56 -5.11 -4.90 -14.19
N HIS A 57 -5.75 -3.75 -13.90
CA HIS A 57 -6.86 -3.66 -12.94
C HIS A 57 -8.18 -4.22 -13.48
N ARG A 58 -8.27 -4.42 -14.80
CA ARG A 58 -9.41 -5.02 -15.49
C ARG A 58 -8.90 -6.18 -16.33
N PRO A 59 -8.47 -7.28 -15.70
CA PRO A 59 -8.01 -8.44 -16.43
C PRO A 59 -9.13 -9.02 -17.29
N MET A 60 -8.78 -9.66 -18.41
CA MET A 60 -9.76 -10.33 -19.28
C MET A 60 -9.64 -11.85 -19.26
N SER A 61 -8.42 -12.39 -19.22
CA SER A 61 -8.15 -13.82 -19.42
C SER A 61 -7.50 -14.48 -18.20
N HIS A 62 -6.71 -13.74 -17.41
CA HIS A 62 -5.99 -14.23 -16.25
C HIS A 62 -6.19 -13.33 -15.02
N PRO A 63 -6.02 -13.84 -13.79
CA PRO A 63 -6.08 -13.01 -12.59
C PRO A 63 -5.11 -11.82 -12.63
N SER A 64 -5.47 -10.77 -11.91
CA SER A 64 -4.64 -9.56 -11.87
C SER A 64 -3.42 -9.73 -10.97
N VAL A 65 -2.28 -9.15 -11.35
CA VAL A 65 -1.12 -9.03 -10.45
C VAL A 65 -1.45 -8.28 -9.15
N PHE A 66 -2.51 -7.46 -9.12
CA PHE A 66 -2.94 -6.75 -7.92
C PHE A 66 -3.57 -7.68 -6.87
N GLU A 67 -4.06 -8.86 -7.26
CA GLU A 67 -4.57 -9.87 -6.34
C GLU A 67 -3.45 -10.53 -5.51
N LEU A 68 -2.20 -10.40 -5.95
CA LEU A 68 -1.02 -10.87 -5.23
C LEU A 68 -0.58 -9.91 -4.12
N LEU A 69 -1.13 -8.70 -4.08
CA LEU A 69 -0.71 -7.66 -3.13
C LEU A 69 -1.52 -7.72 -1.83
N PRO A 70 -0.89 -7.39 -0.68
CA PRO A 70 -1.60 -7.10 0.55
C PRO A 70 -2.73 -6.07 0.35
N PRO A 71 -3.87 -6.20 1.06
CA PRO A 71 -5.03 -5.31 0.89
C PRO A 71 -4.69 -3.82 1.02
N GLN A 72 -3.74 -3.47 1.87
CA GLN A 72 -3.31 -2.09 2.10
C GLN A 72 -2.71 -1.46 0.82
N LEU A 73 -1.97 -2.23 0.03
CA LEU A 73 -1.41 -1.77 -1.24
C LEU A 73 -2.46 -1.71 -2.35
N GLN A 74 -3.48 -2.57 -2.30
CA GLN A 74 -4.62 -2.49 -3.21
C GLN A 74 -5.44 -1.22 -2.96
N VAL A 75 -5.76 -0.92 -1.69
CA VAL A 75 -6.47 0.32 -1.30
C VAL A 75 -5.65 1.56 -1.65
N ARG A 76 -4.33 1.49 -1.49
CA ARG A 76 -3.40 2.56 -1.85
C ARG A 76 -3.37 2.85 -3.36
N GLY A 77 -3.78 1.91 -4.20
CA GLY A 77 -3.93 2.13 -5.64
C GLY A 77 -2.62 2.16 -6.42
N VAL A 78 -1.60 1.42 -5.98
CA VAL A 78 -0.33 1.29 -6.73
C VAL A 78 -0.57 0.79 -8.15
N GLN A 79 0.28 1.21 -9.10
CA GLN A 79 0.21 0.90 -10.53
C GLN A 79 1.47 0.18 -10.99
N CYS A 80 1.38 -0.66 -12.02
CA CYS A 80 2.56 -1.27 -12.62
C CYS A 80 3.40 -0.23 -13.37
N VAL A 81 4.72 -0.21 -13.14
CA VAL A 81 5.69 0.53 -13.95
C VAL A 81 6.13 -0.37 -15.10
N GLY A 82 5.55 -0.15 -16.27
CA GLY A 82 5.68 -1.07 -17.40
C GLY A 82 4.75 -2.28 -17.27
N ARG A 83 4.90 -3.24 -18.19
CA ARG A 83 4.04 -4.42 -18.28
C ARG A 83 4.85 -5.65 -18.66
N LEU A 84 4.46 -6.79 -18.12
CA LEU A 84 4.87 -8.11 -18.57
C LEU A 84 3.65 -8.84 -19.10
N ASP A 85 3.83 -9.66 -20.13
CA ASP A 85 2.78 -10.52 -20.64
C ASP A 85 2.36 -11.57 -19.59
N ALA A 86 1.17 -12.14 -19.77
CA ALA A 86 0.61 -13.04 -18.77
C ALA A 86 1.49 -14.28 -18.52
N ASP A 87 2.09 -14.81 -19.58
CA ASP A 87 3.00 -15.96 -19.59
C ASP A 87 4.46 -15.62 -19.26
N THR A 88 4.76 -14.34 -19.00
CA THR A 88 6.11 -13.89 -18.61
C THR A 88 6.23 -13.79 -17.09
N SER A 89 7.28 -14.39 -16.53
CA SER A 89 7.72 -14.18 -15.14
C SER A 89 8.87 -13.20 -15.06
N GLY A 90 9.00 -12.48 -13.95
CA GLY A 90 10.18 -11.66 -13.71
C GLY A 90 9.92 -10.47 -12.81
N LEU A 91 10.87 -9.54 -12.79
CA LEU A 91 10.76 -8.34 -11.98
C LEU A 91 9.70 -7.39 -12.57
N LEU A 92 8.74 -7.01 -11.73
CA LEU A 92 7.75 -6.00 -12.00
C LEU A 92 7.77 -4.98 -10.86
N LEU A 93 7.94 -3.70 -11.19
CA LEU A 93 7.84 -2.61 -10.23
C LEU A 93 6.39 -2.12 -10.18
N LEU A 94 5.87 -1.87 -8.97
CA LEU A 94 4.60 -1.19 -8.76
C LEU A 94 4.79 0.04 -7.87
N THR A 95 4.09 1.13 -8.17
CA THR A 95 4.19 2.38 -7.41
C THR A 95 2.90 3.20 -7.43
N ASP A 96 2.65 3.98 -6.38
CA ASP A 96 1.65 5.05 -6.37
C ASP A 96 2.24 6.41 -6.77
N ASP A 97 3.52 6.42 -7.14
CA ASP A 97 4.21 7.60 -7.62
C ASP A 97 4.00 7.79 -9.13
N GLY A 98 3.25 8.84 -9.48
CA GLY A 98 2.90 9.14 -10.88
C GLY A 98 3.91 10.03 -11.62
N GLN A 99 5.08 10.31 -11.04
CA GLN A 99 6.17 11.04 -11.70
C GLN A 99 7.02 10.14 -12.58
#